data_AF-A0A437H2B1-F1
#
_entry.id   AF-A0A437H2B1-F1
#
_cell.length_a   1.000
_cell.length_b   1.000
_cell.length_c   1.000
_cell.angle_alpha   90.00
_cell.angle_beta   90.00
_cell.angle_gamma   90.00
#
_symmetry.space_group_name_H-M   'P 1'
#
loop_
_entity.id
_entity.type
_entity.pdbx_description
1 polymer ?
#
loop_
_entity_poly.entity_id
_entity_poly.type
_entity_poly.pdbx_seq_one_letter_code
_entity_poly.pdbx_strand_id
1 'polypeptide(L)'
;MPPASSDERPFLWVQDNRAAKLGGRPYLPGLPRDLRHRCVHVRTKDAADALFALEEGIRCRDLAFVIGEIAGNPREMDFTASRRLVLAAERHGVPLWLVRLDARRDLGASRMRWDAVSAPSAPSQWNAQAPGAPRWQAELFRARGTRPGTWWISREESADGTGRITGAAAPRDGDLAGEAGDRSLAAAAPDR
;
A
#
# COMPACT_ATOMS: atom_id res chain seq x y z
N MET A 1 2.77 18.49 18.42
CA MET A 1 3.35 17.55 17.45
C MET A 1 4.54 18.25 16.81
N PRO A 2 5.80 17.81 17.03
CA PRO A 2 6.92 18.46 16.37
C PRO A 2 6.78 18.26 14.84
N PRO A 3 7.26 19.20 14.00
CA PRO A 3 7.29 18.94 12.56
C PRO A 3 8.17 17.71 12.35
N ALA A 4 7.64 16.69 11.66
CA ALA A 4 8.47 15.58 11.20
C ALA A 4 9.61 16.18 10.39
N SER A 5 10.86 16.03 10.84
CA SER A 5 12.01 16.43 10.03
C SER A 5 11.85 15.78 8.67
N SER A 6 11.68 16.57 7.61
CA SER A 6 11.65 16.02 6.27
C SER A 6 13.02 15.42 6.01
N ASP A 7 13.12 14.10 6.17
CA ASP A 7 14.29 13.36 5.72
C ASP A 7 14.47 13.71 4.24
N GLU A 8 15.64 14.24 3.85
CA GLU A 8 15.98 14.70 2.49
C GLU A 8 16.84 13.68 1.71
N ARG A 9 17.19 12.55 2.33
CA ARG A 9 18.03 11.50 1.73
C ARG A 9 17.39 10.87 0.48
N PRO A 10 18.13 10.50 -0.57
CA PRO A 10 17.55 9.78 -1.69
C PRO A 10 16.90 8.45 -1.26
N PHE A 11 16.00 7.91 -2.07
CA PHE A 11 15.49 6.57 -1.89
C PHE A 11 15.75 5.72 -3.13
N LEU A 12 15.93 4.42 -2.93
CA LEU A 12 16.21 3.47 -4.01
C LEU A 12 14.93 2.76 -4.42
N TRP A 13 14.62 2.74 -5.72
CA TRP A 13 13.59 1.89 -6.31
C TRP A 13 14.25 0.87 -7.23
N VAL A 14 14.31 -0.37 -6.79
CA VAL A 14 14.80 -1.50 -7.60
C VAL A 14 13.60 -2.17 -8.27
N GLN A 15 13.65 -2.32 -9.58
CA GLN A 15 12.58 -2.93 -10.36
C GLN A 15 13.14 -4.02 -11.26
N ASP A 16 12.61 -5.25 -11.13
CA ASP A 16 12.99 -6.34 -12.02
C ASP A 16 12.41 -6.13 -13.43
N ASN A 17 13.05 -6.70 -14.45
CA ASN A 17 12.64 -6.50 -15.84
C ASN A 17 11.20 -6.97 -16.11
N ARG A 18 10.70 -7.96 -15.37
CA ARG A 18 9.32 -8.44 -15.52
C ARG A 18 8.33 -7.44 -14.93
N ALA A 19 8.60 -6.88 -13.75
CA ALA A 19 7.79 -5.82 -13.16
C ALA A 19 7.75 -4.59 -14.07
N ALA A 20 8.89 -4.18 -14.63
CA ALA A 20 8.96 -3.07 -15.58
C ALA A 20 8.10 -3.28 -16.84
N LYS A 21 7.94 -4.53 -17.29
CA LYS A 21 7.06 -4.87 -18.42
C LYS A 21 5.57 -4.87 -18.06
N LEU A 22 5.23 -5.17 -16.81
CA LEU A 22 3.85 -5.19 -16.32
C LEU A 22 3.36 -3.79 -15.94
N GLY A 23 4.15 -3.08 -15.12
CA GLY A 23 3.76 -1.80 -14.51
C GLY A 23 4.38 -0.56 -15.16
N GLY A 24 5.28 -0.72 -16.14
CA GLY A 24 6.04 0.38 -16.70
C GLY A 24 7.13 0.88 -15.74
N ARG A 25 7.59 2.12 -15.91
CA ARG A 25 8.56 2.75 -14.99
C ARG A 25 7.84 3.53 -13.90
N PRO A 26 8.45 3.72 -12.71
CA PRO A 26 7.87 4.56 -11.67
C PRO A 26 7.53 5.97 -12.19
N TYR A 27 6.25 6.35 -12.08
CA TYR A 27 5.78 7.67 -12.49
C TYR A 27 6.07 8.69 -11.38
N LEU A 28 7.30 9.22 -11.36
CA LEU A 28 7.78 10.15 -10.35
C LEU A 28 6.88 11.40 -10.15
N PRO A 29 6.30 12.02 -11.19
CA PRO A 29 5.41 13.17 -10.99
C PRO A 29 4.16 12.85 -10.16
N GLY A 30 3.78 11.57 -10.05
CA GLY A 30 2.68 11.11 -9.21
C GLY A 30 3.06 10.92 -7.73
N LEU A 31 4.34 11.05 -7.38
CA LEU A 31 4.82 10.97 -6.00
C LEU A 31 4.66 12.32 -5.27
N PRO A 32 4.63 12.31 -3.92
CA PRO A 32 4.72 13.52 -3.10
C PRO A 32 5.90 14.43 -3.53
N ARG A 33 5.70 15.75 -3.42
CA ARG A 33 6.65 16.77 -3.92
C ARG A 33 8.05 16.62 -3.33
N ASP A 34 8.13 16.18 -2.08
CA ASP A 34 9.33 15.90 -1.31
C ASP A 34 10.07 14.62 -1.74
N LEU A 35 9.39 13.70 -2.44
CA LEU A 35 9.98 12.44 -2.90
C LEU A 35 10.31 12.43 -4.39
N ARG A 36 9.51 13.10 -5.24
CA ARG A 36 9.59 12.98 -6.70
C ARG A 36 10.95 13.34 -7.33
N HIS A 37 11.81 14.06 -6.62
CA HIS A 37 13.15 14.49 -7.08
C HIS A 37 14.30 13.68 -6.46
N ARG A 38 14.00 12.65 -5.66
CA ARG A 38 14.97 11.92 -4.83
C ARG A 38 15.02 10.42 -5.11
N CYS A 39 14.38 9.99 -6.18
CA CYS A 39 14.36 8.59 -6.58
C CYS A 39 15.63 8.22 -7.35
N VAL A 40 16.37 7.24 -6.84
CA VAL A 40 17.36 6.48 -7.62
C VAL A 40 16.66 5.23 -8.15
N HIS A 41 16.38 5.18 -9.45
CA HIS A 41 15.72 4.02 -10.07
C HIS A 41 16.75 3.06 -10.66
N VAL A 42 16.73 1.80 -10.22
CA VAL A 42 17.57 0.72 -10.72
C VAL A 42 16.68 -0.32 -11.38
N ARG A 43 16.89 -0.55 -12.68
CA ARG A 43 16.24 -1.64 -13.42
C ARG A 43 17.21 -2.80 -13.56
N THR A 44 16.80 -3.98 -13.12
CA THR A 44 17.64 -5.18 -13.18
C THR A 44 17.18 -6.12 -14.28
N LYS A 45 18.07 -7.02 -14.70
CA LYS A 45 17.78 -8.01 -15.74
C LYS A 45 16.78 -9.06 -15.26
N ASP A 46 16.94 -9.52 -14.02
CA ASP A 46 16.15 -10.56 -13.39
C ASP A 46 15.97 -10.31 -11.88
N ALA A 47 15.28 -11.25 -11.22
CA ALA A 47 14.97 -11.19 -9.80
C ALA A 47 16.20 -11.41 -8.90
N ALA A 48 17.22 -12.16 -9.35
CA ALA A 48 18.45 -12.36 -8.58
C ALA A 48 19.22 -11.04 -8.46
N ASP A 49 19.40 -10.35 -9.59
CA ASP A 49 20.01 -9.02 -9.64
C ASP A 49 19.20 -8.00 -8.83
N ALA A 50 17.85 -8.08 -8.87
CA ALA A 50 16.99 -7.21 -8.06
C ALA A 50 17.23 -7.42 -6.57
N LEU A 51 17.25 -8.68 -6.11
CA LEU A 51 17.51 -9.03 -4.72
C LEU A 51 18.89 -8.59 -4.25
N PHE A 52 19.90 -8.71 -5.10
CA PHE A 52 21.24 -8.21 -4.83
C PHE A 52 21.24 -6.68 -4.66
N ALA A 53 20.67 -5.94 -5.61
CA ALA A 53 20.60 -4.48 -5.55
C ALA A 53 19.80 -3.97 -4.33
N LEU A 54 18.75 -4.68 -3.94
CA LEU A 54 17.98 -4.38 -2.72
C LEU A 54 18.84 -4.51 -1.47
N GLU A 55 19.63 -5.58 -1.37
CA GLU A 55 20.50 -5.80 -0.22
C GLU A 55 21.60 -4.74 -0.12
N GLU A 56 22.22 -4.37 -1.25
CA GLU A 56 23.20 -3.28 -1.30
C GLU A 56 22.57 -1.92 -0.95
N GLY A 57 21.35 -1.66 -1.44
CA GLY A 57 20.58 -0.49 -1.04
C GLY A 57 20.34 -0.43 0.47
N ILE A 58 19.93 -1.55 1.07
CA ILE A 58 19.68 -1.63 2.52
C ILE A 58 20.96 -1.37 3.33
N ARG A 59 22.13 -1.75 2.81
CA ARG A 59 23.42 -1.48 3.47
C ARG A 59 23.81 0.00 3.45
N CYS A 60 23.29 0.77 2.49
CA CYS A 60 23.56 2.20 2.32
C CYS A 60 22.70 3.06 3.27
N ARG A 61 23.30 3.52 4.37
CA ARG A 61 22.62 4.33 5.40
C ARG A 61 22.30 5.76 4.96
N ASP A 62 22.83 6.19 3.82
CA ASP A 62 22.51 7.49 3.21
C ASP A 62 21.21 7.45 2.41
N LEU A 63 20.55 6.28 2.28
CA LEU A 63 19.21 6.18 1.74
C LEU A 63 18.16 6.37 2.85
N ALA A 64 17.09 7.10 2.52
CA ALA A 64 15.92 7.21 3.37
C ALA A 64 15.23 5.84 3.51
N PHE A 65 15.13 5.10 2.41
CA PHE A 65 14.53 3.78 2.33
C PHE A 65 14.76 3.11 0.96
N VAL A 66 14.35 1.84 0.86
CA VAL A 66 14.42 1.01 -0.34
C VAL A 66 13.04 0.46 -0.71
N ILE A 67 12.71 0.51 -2.00
CA ILE A 67 11.55 -0.16 -2.60
C ILE A 67 12.07 -1.23 -3.56
N GLY A 68 11.53 -2.45 -3.47
CA GLY A 68 11.74 -3.51 -4.44
C GLY A 68 10.43 -3.88 -5.12
N GLU A 69 10.40 -3.79 -6.44
CA GLU A 69 9.26 -4.15 -7.27
C GLU A 69 9.60 -5.37 -8.12
N ILE A 70 8.93 -6.49 -7.81
CA ILE A 70 9.25 -7.82 -8.35
C ILE A 70 7.98 -8.48 -8.86
N ALA A 71 7.99 -8.97 -10.10
CA ALA A 71 6.83 -9.67 -10.66
C ALA A 71 6.73 -11.14 -10.21
N GLY A 72 5.54 -11.55 -9.79
CA GLY A 72 5.17 -12.93 -9.50
C GLY A 72 5.88 -13.54 -8.30
N ASN A 73 6.10 -14.85 -8.37
CA ASN A 73 6.81 -15.65 -7.37
C ASN A 73 8.12 -16.21 -7.98
N PRO A 74 9.13 -15.38 -8.28
CA PRO A 74 10.40 -15.89 -8.79
C PRO A 74 11.03 -16.82 -7.76
N ARG A 75 11.72 -17.86 -8.21
CA ARG A 75 12.33 -18.88 -7.32
C ARG A 75 13.38 -18.28 -6.40
N GLU A 76 14.03 -17.22 -6.86
CA GLU A 76 15.04 -16.45 -6.15
C GLU A 76 14.46 -15.71 -4.94
N MET A 77 13.17 -15.34 -4.98
CA MET A 77 12.45 -14.75 -3.85
C MET A 77 11.83 -15.85 -2.98
N ASP A 78 12.68 -16.67 -2.38
CA ASP A 78 12.27 -17.69 -1.43
C ASP A 78 12.21 -17.13 0.01
N PHE A 79 11.84 -17.99 0.97
CA PHE A 79 11.79 -17.61 2.38
C PHE A 79 13.17 -17.16 2.93
N THR A 80 14.26 -17.75 2.43
CA THR A 80 15.63 -17.44 2.84
C THR A 80 16.02 -16.03 2.40
N ALA A 81 15.78 -15.69 1.13
CA ALA A 81 16.00 -14.37 0.57
C ALA A 81 15.14 -13.32 1.30
N SER A 82 13.85 -13.59 1.52
CA SER A 82 12.97 -12.71 2.29
C SER A 82 13.49 -12.47 3.71
N ARG A 83 13.96 -13.52 4.41
CA ARG A 83 14.53 -13.41 5.75
C ARG A 83 15.84 -12.62 5.75
N ARG A 84 16.70 -12.84 4.75
CA ARG A 84 17.97 -12.11 4.59
C ARG A 84 17.73 -10.61 4.45
N LEU A 85 16.76 -10.22 3.62
CA LEU A 85 16.37 -8.82 3.44
C LEU A 85 15.84 -8.19 4.73
N VAL A 86 14.99 -8.89 5.48
CA VAL A 86 14.47 -8.40 6.77
C VAL A 86 15.61 -8.21 7.78
N LEU A 87 16.51 -9.18 7.92
CA LEU A 87 17.66 -9.08 8.82
C LEU A 87 18.62 -7.97 8.41
N ALA A 88 18.84 -7.77 7.11
CA ALA A 88 19.65 -6.66 6.61
C ALA A 88 18.99 -5.31 6.96
N ALA A 89 17.68 -5.16 6.75
CA ALA A 89 16.96 -3.93 7.07
C ALA A 89 17.02 -3.62 8.56
N GLU A 90 16.89 -4.64 9.42
CA GLU A 90 17.05 -4.52 10.87
C GLU A 90 18.48 -4.13 11.28
N ARG A 91 19.48 -4.77 10.68
CA ARG A 91 20.90 -4.52 10.98
C ARG A 91 21.36 -3.12 10.58
N HIS A 92 20.90 -2.64 9.43
CA HIS A 92 21.37 -1.38 8.85
C HIS A 92 20.47 -0.19 9.17
N GLY A 93 19.23 -0.45 9.63
CA GLY A 93 18.26 0.59 9.97
C GLY A 93 17.62 1.27 8.77
N VAL A 94 17.71 0.67 7.57
CA VAL A 94 17.12 1.21 6.33
C VAL A 94 15.81 0.47 6.05
N PRO A 95 14.65 1.17 6.02
CA PRO A 95 13.36 0.56 5.71
C PRO A 95 13.32 -0.06 4.31
N LEU A 96 12.65 -1.21 4.19
CA LEU A 96 12.41 -1.89 2.93
C LEU A 96 10.90 -2.12 2.72
N TRP A 97 10.40 -1.74 1.56
CA TRP A 97 9.09 -2.16 1.05
C TRP A 97 9.25 -3.05 -0.18
N LEU A 98 8.57 -4.19 -0.19
CA LEU A 98 8.51 -5.08 -1.36
C LEU A 98 7.13 -5.03 -1.98
N VAL A 99 7.04 -4.55 -3.21
CA VAL A 99 5.85 -4.57 -4.06
C VAL A 99 5.95 -5.79 -4.97
N ARG A 100 4.97 -6.68 -4.88
CA ARG A 100 4.96 -7.92 -5.65
C ARG A 100 3.76 -7.94 -6.59
N LEU A 101 4.02 -7.69 -7.88
CA LEU A 101 2.97 -7.60 -8.91
C LEU A 101 2.53 -9.01 -9.34
N ASP A 102 1.22 -9.27 -9.42
CA ASP A 102 0.67 -10.59 -9.81
C ASP A 102 1.26 -11.78 -9.04
N ALA A 103 1.67 -11.54 -7.80
CA ALA A 103 2.22 -12.56 -6.92
C ALA A 103 1.12 -13.28 -6.16
N ARG A 104 1.33 -14.56 -5.89
CA ARG A 104 0.46 -15.32 -4.96
C ARG A 104 1.00 -15.17 -3.55
N ARG A 105 0.13 -15.28 -2.55
CA ARG A 105 0.56 -15.39 -1.15
C ARG A 105 1.45 -16.63 -1.00
N ASP A 106 2.64 -16.43 -0.44
CA ASP A 106 3.62 -17.51 -0.18
C ASP A 106 4.24 -17.37 1.22
N LEU A 107 5.16 -18.23 1.63
CA LEU A 107 5.97 -18.02 2.82
C LEU A 107 6.84 -16.76 2.66
N GLY A 108 7.00 -16.01 3.74
CA GLY A 108 7.76 -14.77 3.73
C GLY A 108 8.04 -14.28 5.14
N ALA A 109 9.20 -13.65 5.32
CA ALA A 109 9.67 -13.17 6.62
C ALA A 109 9.24 -11.72 6.91
N SER A 110 8.62 -11.03 5.95
CA SER A 110 8.19 -9.62 6.09
C SER A 110 7.31 -9.41 7.33
N ARG A 111 7.61 -8.34 8.08
CA ARG A 111 6.92 -8.01 9.34
C ARG A 111 5.45 -7.66 9.17
N MET A 112 5.12 -7.06 8.02
CA MET A 112 3.76 -6.74 7.60
C MET A 112 3.59 -7.24 6.16
N ARG A 113 2.47 -7.90 5.89
CA ARG A 113 2.16 -8.45 4.58
C ARG A 113 0.78 -7.99 4.15
N TRP A 114 0.80 -7.23 3.08
CA TRP A 114 -0.37 -6.61 2.49
C TRP A 114 -0.72 -7.33 1.20
N ASP A 115 -2.01 -7.43 0.94
CA ASP A 115 -2.59 -7.76 -0.34
C ASP A 115 -3.40 -6.56 -0.80
N ALA A 116 -3.27 -6.16 -2.06
CA ALA A 116 -3.95 -4.98 -2.57
C ALA A 116 -4.57 -5.30 -3.92
N VAL A 117 -5.87 -5.06 -4.04
CA VAL A 117 -6.66 -5.37 -5.24
C VAL A 117 -7.46 -4.14 -5.67
N SER A 118 -7.73 -4.03 -6.97
CA SER A 118 -8.67 -3.05 -7.48
C SER A 118 -10.07 -3.33 -6.93
N ALA A 119 -10.79 -2.27 -6.56
CA ALA A 119 -12.19 -2.33 -6.17
C ALA A 119 -13.05 -1.58 -7.20
N PRO A 120 -14.37 -1.89 -7.30
CA PRO A 120 -15.29 -1.09 -8.09
C PRO A 120 -15.19 0.39 -7.68
N SER A 121 -15.16 1.31 -8.64
CA SER A 121 -15.15 2.75 -8.35
C SER A 121 -16.33 3.15 -7.46
N ALA A 122 -16.20 4.25 -6.72
CA ALA A 122 -17.37 4.83 -6.05
C ALA A 122 -18.42 5.24 -7.11
N PRO A 123 -19.72 5.27 -6.77
CA PRO A 123 -20.72 5.88 -7.64
C PRO A 123 -20.36 7.33 -7.93
N SER A 124 -20.47 7.76 -9.19
CA SER A 124 -20.28 9.16 -9.54
C SER A 124 -21.47 10.00 -9.07
N GLN A 125 -21.17 11.14 -8.43
CA GLN A 125 -22.18 12.07 -7.92
C GLN A 125 -22.99 12.76 -9.02
N TRP A 126 -22.41 12.93 -10.22
CA TRP A 126 -23.00 13.72 -11.30
C TRP A 126 -23.58 12.87 -12.43
N ASN A 127 -23.10 11.64 -12.61
CA ASN A 127 -23.56 10.75 -13.66
C ASN A 127 -23.48 9.29 -13.21
N ALA A 128 -24.62 8.68 -12.92
CA ALA A 128 -24.70 7.29 -12.48
C ALA A 128 -24.13 6.27 -13.49
N GLN A 129 -24.00 6.64 -14.77
CA GLN A 129 -23.42 5.81 -15.83
C GLN A 129 -21.90 6.03 -16.01
N ALA A 130 -21.32 7.03 -15.35
CA ALA A 130 -19.87 7.28 -15.38
C ALA A 130 -19.17 6.60 -14.19
N PRO A 131 -17.94 6.10 -14.38
CA PRO A 131 -17.12 5.66 -13.26
C PRO A 131 -16.87 6.85 -12.31
N GLY A 132 -17.02 6.63 -11.01
CA GLY A 132 -16.63 7.62 -10.00
C GLY A 132 -15.17 7.45 -9.58
N ALA A 133 -14.85 7.91 -8.38
CA ALA A 133 -13.50 7.86 -7.82
C ALA A 133 -12.93 6.44 -7.82
N PRO A 134 -11.68 6.22 -8.27
CA PRO A 134 -11.06 4.90 -8.25
C PRO A 134 -10.87 4.43 -6.80
N ARG A 135 -11.06 3.14 -6.59
CA ARG A 135 -10.97 2.51 -5.28
C ARG A 135 -10.10 1.26 -5.32
N TRP A 136 -9.52 0.95 -4.17
CA TRP A 136 -8.75 -0.26 -3.93
C TRP A 136 -9.14 -0.84 -2.57
N GLN A 137 -8.98 -2.13 -2.43
CA GLN A 137 -9.05 -2.81 -1.14
C GLN A 137 -7.63 -3.25 -0.78
N ALA A 138 -7.21 -2.92 0.44
CA ALA A 138 -5.94 -3.38 1.01
C ALA A 138 -6.23 -4.26 2.23
N GLU A 139 -5.65 -5.45 2.26
CA GLU A 139 -5.75 -6.40 3.37
C GLU A 139 -4.38 -6.62 4.01
N LEU A 140 -4.23 -6.30 5.29
CA LEU A 140 -3.09 -6.70 6.10
C LEU A 140 -3.37 -8.09 6.65
N PHE A 141 -2.99 -9.13 5.92
CA PHE A 141 -3.31 -10.52 6.31
C PHE A 141 -2.28 -11.13 7.27
N ARG A 142 -1.13 -10.47 7.48
CA ARG A 142 -0.14 -10.85 8.51
C ARG A 142 0.62 -9.64 9.01
N ALA A 143 0.65 -9.47 10.33
CA ALA A 143 1.49 -8.47 10.99
C ALA A 143 1.96 -8.97 12.36
N ARG A 144 3.14 -8.51 12.79
CA ARG A 144 3.60 -8.66 14.18
C ARG A 144 3.39 -7.35 14.92
N GLY A 145 2.58 -7.37 16.00
CA GLY A 145 2.31 -6.18 16.81
C GLY A 145 1.20 -5.26 16.29
N THR A 146 0.50 -5.65 15.23
CA THR A 146 -0.68 -4.95 14.70
C THR A 146 -1.75 -5.98 14.37
N ARG A 147 -3.03 -5.65 14.57
CA ARG A 147 -4.12 -6.53 14.19
C ARG A 147 -4.28 -6.55 12.67
N PRO A 148 -4.35 -7.74 12.04
CA PRO A 148 -4.82 -7.88 10.67
C PRO A 148 -6.14 -7.16 10.43
N GLY A 149 -6.38 -6.72 9.20
CA GLY A 149 -7.58 -5.99 8.84
C GLY A 149 -7.67 -5.68 7.35
N THR A 150 -8.79 -5.07 6.98
CA THR A 150 -9.08 -4.67 5.60
C THR A 150 -9.46 -3.19 5.57
N TRP A 151 -8.92 -2.48 4.59
CA TRP A 151 -9.17 -1.06 4.35
C TRP A 151 -9.65 -0.85 2.92
N TRP A 152 -10.59 0.06 2.77
CA TRP A 152 -11.02 0.58 1.48
C TRP A 152 -10.33 1.92 1.25
N ILE A 153 -9.62 2.01 0.15
CA ILE A 153 -8.84 3.18 -0.24
C ILE A 153 -9.55 3.82 -1.42
N SER A 154 -9.82 5.11 -1.36
CA SER A 154 -10.33 5.91 -2.47
C SER A 154 -9.39 7.04 -2.80
N ARG A 155 -9.30 7.41 -4.08
CA ARG A 155 -8.67 8.66 -4.50
C ARG A 155 -9.76 9.69 -4.75
N GLU A 156 -9.84 10.67 -3.87
CA GLU A 156 -10.65 11.86 -4.09
C GLU A 156 -9.86 12.85 -4.95
N GLU A 157 -10.51 13.45 -5.92
CA GLU A 157 -9.92 14.52 -6.71
C GLU A 157 -10.04 15.82 -5.92
N SER A 158 -8.90 16.40 -5.51
CA SER A 158 -8.90 17.74 -4.93
C SER A 158 -8.94 18.77 -6.05
N ALA A 159 -9.51 19.97 -5.78
CA ALA A 159 -9.60 21.07 -6.73
C ALA A 159 -8.24 21.45 -7.37
N ASP A 160 -7.16 21.18 -6.66
CA ASP A 160 -5.76 21.46 -7.00
C ASP A 160 -5.16 20.43 -7.98
N GLY A 161 -5.97 19.48 -8.50
CA GLY A 161 -5.51 18.34 -9.31
C GLY A 161 -4.67 17.32 -8.54
N THR A 162 -4.47 17.54 -7.24
CA THR A 162 -3.70 16.64 -6.37
C THR A 162 -4.68 15.66 -5.73
N GLY A 163 -4.68 14.42 -6.19
CA GLY A 163 -5.58 13.40 -5.64
C GLY A 163 -5.25 13.11 -4.17
N ARG A 164 -6.25 13.15 -3.29
CA ARG A 164 -6.09 12.76 -1.89
C ARG A 164 -6.44 11.28 -1.75
N ILE A 165 -5.54 10.52 -1.14
CA ILE A 165 -5.79 9.12 -0.80
C ILE A 165 -6.50 9.11 0.55
N THR A 166 -7.73 8.63 0.59
CA THR A 166 -8.50 8.40 1.82
C THR A 166 -8.60 6.90 2.08
N GLY A 167 -8.43 6.50 3.34
CA GLY A 167 -8.56 5.11 3.76
C GLY A 167 -9.60 5.02 4.87
N ALA A 168 -10.65 4.24 4.63
CA ALA A 168 -11.57 3.81 5.69
C ALA A 168 -11.22 2.38 6.07
N ALA A 169 -10.98 2.13 7.37
CA ALA A 169 -11.01 0.75 7.86
C ALA A 169 -12.42 0.18 7.65
N ALA A 170 -12.54 -1.12 7.39
CA ALA A 170 -13.85 -1.77 7.41
C ALA A 170 -14.62 -1.33 8.67
N PRO A 171 -15.93 -1.05 8.57
CA PRO A 171 -16.78 -0.88 9.75
C PRO A 171 -16.49 -2.05 10.68
N ARG A 172 -16.20 -1.76 11.95
CA ARG A 172 -16.03 -2.82 12.94
C ARG A 172 -17.34 -3.62 12.96
N ASP A 173 -17.29 -4.93 13.13
CA ASP A 173 -18.47 -5.80 13.37
C ASP A 173 -19.27 -5.43 14.66
N GLY A 174 -19.14 -4.21 15.16
CA GLY A 174 -19.95 -3.61 16.23
C GLY A 174 -20.44 -2.20 15.92
N ASP A 175 -20.28 -1.68 14.69
CA ASP A 175 -20.81 -0.37 14.27
C ASP A 175 -22.19 -0.46 13.56
N LEU A 176 -22.81 -1.65 13.58
CA LEU A 176 -24.21 -1.84 13.23
C LEU A 176 -25.05 -2.09 14.49
N ALA A 177 -25.18 -1.05 15.31
CA ALA A 177 -26.31 -0.86 16.19
C ALA A 177 -26.52 0.65 16.40
N GLY A 178 -27.04 1.32 15.37
CA GLY A 178 -27.88 2.49 15.67
C GLY A 178 -29.05 1.96 16.47
N GLU A 179 -29.20 2.42 17.71
CA GLU A 179 -30.30 2.05 18.60
C GLU A 179 -31.62 2.02 17.81
N ALA A 180 -32.14 0.82 17.58
CA ALA A 180 -33.54 0.65 17.25
C ALA A 180 -34.30 1.11 18.49
N GLY A 181 -34.69 2.39 18.48
CA GLY A 181 -35.56 2.95 19.49
C GLY A 181 -36.85 2.14 19.49
N ASP A 182 -37.01 1.29 20.51
CA ASP A 182 -38.27 0.67 20.88
C ASP A 182 -39.26 1.80 21.23
N ARG A 183 -39.99 2.27 20.22
CA ARG A 183 -41.24 3.00 20.44
C ARG A 183 -42.37 2.10 20.00
N SER A 184 -43.00 1.50 21.00
CA SER A 184 -44.25 0.77 20.91
C SER A 184 -45.28 1.53 20.07
N LEU A 185 -45.78 0.90 19.01
CA LEU A 185 -46.86 1.41 18.15
C LEU A 185 -48.25 1.11 18.72
N ALA A 186 -48.45 1.31 20.04
CA ALA A 186 -49.75 1.14 20.67
C ALA A 186 -50.30 2.46 21.22
N ALA A 187 -51.49 2.80 20.72
CA ALA A 187 -52.44 3.82 21.19
C ALA A 187 -52.21 5.29 20.79
N ALA A 188 -52.84 5.67 19.67
CA ALA A 188 -53.57 6.94 19.58
C ALA A 188 -54.82 6.71 18.72
N ALA A 189 -55.96 6.56 19.39
CA ALA A 189 -57.28 6.63 18.75
C ALA A 189 -57.52 8.08 18.27
N PRO A 190 -58.21 8.30 17.13
CA PRO A 190 -58.60 9.63 16.72
C PRO A 190 -59.83 10.08 17.51
N ASP A 191 -59.73 11.25 18.13
CA ASP A 191 -60.87 12.01 18.63
C ASP A 191 -61.26 13.03 17.55
N ARG A 192 -62.41 12.80 16.89
CA ARG A 192 -63.36 13.77 16.33
C ARG A 192 -64.45 13.06 15.51
#